data_AF-A0A9W7SWX0-F1
#
_entry.id   AF-A0A9W7SWX0-F1
#
_cell.length_a   1.000
_cell.length_b   1.000
_cell.length_c   1.000
_cell.angle_alpha   90.00
_cell.angle_beta   90.00
_cell.angle_gamma   90.00
#
_symmetry.space_group_name_H-M   'P 1'
#
loop_
_entity.id
_entity.type
_entity.pdbx_description
1 polymer ?
#
loop_
_entity_poly.entity_id
_entity_poly.type
_entity_poly.pdbx_seq_one_letter_code
_entity_poly.pdbx_strand_id
1 'polypeptide(L)'
;MSRWRNRALPISSFLLSQRDMLDAVLRVTGEEERAWSVTHVLSEQRFAQAKEEMKVGSRNAYVVAMYTRAFYPDGCGNFEKDGGLANEVLGLPEEDLEECTQGAVRMAATGEAGYKLAGDVQ
;
A
#
# COMPACT_ATOMS: atom_id res chain seq x y z
N MET A 1 -21.42 11.29 -15.12
CA MET A 1 -21.32 9.83 -14.86
C MET A 1 -21.19 8.97 -16.12
N SER A 2 -21.85 9.27 -17.25
CA SER A 2 -21.79 8.45 -18.48
C SER A 2 -20.37 8.17 -19.02
N ARG A 3 -19.41 9.08 -18.79
CA ARG A 3 -18.03 8.93 -19.26
C ARG A 3 -17.29 7.69 -18.71
N TRP A 4 -17.68 7.15 -17.56
CA TRP A 4 -17.02 5.97 -16.96
C TRP A 4 -17.84 4.68 -17.07
N ARG A 5 -18.99 4.70 -17.74
CA ARG A 5 -19.78 3.48 -17.95
C ARG A 5 -18.90 2.46 -18.71
N ASN A 6 -18.71 1.28 -18.11
CA ASN A 6 -17.88 0.18 -18.62
C ASN A 6 -16.41 0.56 -18.86
N ARG A 7 -15.88 1.56 -18.14
CA ARG A 7 -14.48 2.00 -18.19
C ARG A 7 -13.92 2.16 -16.79
N ALA A 8 -12.59 2.14 -16.65
CA ALA A 8 -11.93 2.41 -15.38
C ALA A 8 -12.23 3.84 -14.90
N LEU A 9 -12.42 3.97 -13.59
CA LEU A 9 -12.60 5.24 -12.87
C LEU A 9 -11.40 5.39 -11.92
N PRO A 10 -10.29 5.97 -12.38
CA PRO A 10 -9.12 6.13 -11.51
C PRO A 10 -9.41 7.20 -10.46
N ILE A 11 -9.10 6.88 -9.21
CA ILE A 11 -9.09 7.81 -8.07
C ILE A 11 -7.77 7.59 -7.33
N SER A 12 -7.32 8.61 -6.61
CA SER A 12 -6.11 8.52 -5.80
C SER A 12 -6.33 9.20 -4.47
N SER A 13 -6.03 8.51 -3.37
CA SER A 13 -5.85 9.14 -2.06
C SER A 13 -4.43 9.68 -1.94
N PHE A 14 -3.44 8.85 -2.31
CA PHE A 14 -2.03 9.18 -2.22
C PHE A 14 -1.21 8.50 -3.32
N LEU A 15 -0.18 9.20 -3.79
CA LEU A 15 0.93 8.65 -4.57
C LEU A 15 2.21 8.70 -3.73
N LEU A 16 2.57 7.57 -3.11
CA LEU A 16 3.63 7.50 -2.11
C LEU A 16 4.67 6.42 -2.41
N SER A 17 5.88 6.64 -1.91
CA SER A 17 6.90 5.62 -1.76
C SER A 17 6.79 4.87 -0.43
N GLN A 18 7.47 3.72 -0.31
CA GLN A 18 7.63 3.03 0.97
C GLN A 18 8.37 3.88 2.02
N ARG A 19 9.18 4.84 1.58
CA ARG A 19 9.86 5.78 2.47
C ARG A 19 8.89 6.79 3.07
N ASP A 20 8.02 7.37 2.25
CA ASP A 20 7.02 8.34 2.72
C ASP A 20 6.10 7.70 3.77
N MET A 21 5.71 6.43 3.57
CA MET A 21 4.92 5.67 4.53
C MET A 21 5.67 5.43 5.86
N LEU A 22 6.95 5.04 5.80
CA LEU A 22 7.76 4.87 7.02
C LEU A 22 7.94 6.21 7.75
N ASP A 23 8.23 7.29 7.02
CA ASP A 23 8.40 8.62 7.59
C ASP A 23 7.12 9.11 8.30
N ALA A 24 5.95 8.85 7.72
CA ALA A 24 4.67 9.15 8.37
C ALA A 24 4.50 8.36 9.67
N VAL A 25 4.83 7.06 9.68
CA VAL A 25 4.79 6.24 10.90
C VAL A 25 5.71 6.80 11.97
N LEU A 26 6.97 7.10 11.65
CA LEU A 26 7.94 7.64 12.60
C LEU A 26 7.49 8.97 13.20
N ARG A 27 6.94 9.89 12.38
CA ARG A 27 6.40 11.17 12.89
C ARG A 27 5.21 10.97 13.81
N VAL A 28 4.30 10.08 13.45
CA VAL A 28 3.08 9.80 14.22
C VAL A 28 3.37 9.10 15.55
N THR A 29 4.30 8.14 15.57
CA THR A 29 4.65 7.41 16.79
C THR A 29 5.68 8.11 17.65
N GLY A 30 6.38 9.12 17.09
CA GLY A 30 7.52 9.75 17.74
C GLY A 30 8.75 8.84 17.84
N GLU A 31 8.76 7.73 17.09
CA GLU A 31 9.89 6.82 17.03
C GLU A 31 11.01 7.39 16.17
N GLU A 32 12.23 6.97 16.47
CA GLU A 32 13.40 7.35 15.69
C GLU A 32 13.76 6.22 14.73
N GLU A 33 14.12 6.55 13.50
CA GLU A 33 14.50 5.56 12.49
C GLU A 33 15.64 4.65 12.95
N ARG A 34 16.56 5.13 13.78
CA ARG A 34 17.67 4.31 14.33
C ARG A 34 17.19 3.13 15.19
N ALA A 35 15.94 3.15 15.65
CA ALA A 35 15.32 2.04 16.34
C ALA A 35 14.79 0.95 15.38
N TRP A 36 14.72 1.23 14.08
CA TRP A 36 14.23 0.33 13.05
C TRP A 36 15.38 -0.33 12.27
N SER A 37 15.20 -1.61 11.94
CA SER A 37 16.08 -2.31 11.00
C SER A 37 15.50 -2.26 9.60
N VAL A 38 16.05 -1.39 8.75
CA VAL A 38 15.59 -1.21 7.36
C VAL A 38 16.46 -2.03 6.41
N THR A 39 15.83 -2.91 5.64
CA THR A 39 16.49 -3.73 4.62
C THR A 39 15.89 -3.42 3.24
N HIS A 40 16.68 -3.64 2.19
CA HIS A 40 16.30 -3.33 0.82
C HIS A 40 16.34 -4.59 -0.04
N VAL A 41 15.34 -4.73 -0.90
CA VAL A 41 15.26 -5.79 -1.90
C VAL A 41 14.71 -5.21 -3.20
N LEU A 42 15.21 -5.69 -4.34
CA LEU A 42 14.67 -5.28 -5.64
C LEU A 42 13.24 -5.78 -5.77
N SER A 43 12.34 -4.91 -6.27
CA SER A 43 10.93 -5.26 -6.47
C SER A 43 10.78 -6.47 -7.40
N GLU A 44 11.61 -6.56 -8.45
CA GLU A 44 11.66 -7.71 -9.35
C GLU A 44 12.00 -9.02 -8.66
N GLN A 45 13.01 -9.01 -7.80
CA GLN A 45 13.43 -10.18 -7.02
C GLN A 45 12.33 -10.62 -6.05
N ARG A 46 11.76 -9.66 -5.29
CA ARG A 46 10.71 -9.94 -4.30
C ARG A 46 9.45 -10.49 -4.97
N PHE A 47 9.09 -9.98 -6.15
CA PHE A 47 7.95 -10.47 -6.92
C PHE A 47 8.21 -11.87 -7.49
N ALA A 48 9.40 -12.12 -8.05
CA ALA A 48 9.77 -13.43 -8.57
C ALA A 48 9.72 -14.51 -7.47
N GLN A 49 10.26 -14.22 -6.30
CA GLN A 49 10.19 -15.13 -5.14
C GLN A 49 8.73 -15.40 -4.74
N ALA A 50 7.92 -14.35 -4.59
CA ALA A 50 6.51 -14.50 -4.23
C ALA A 50 5.75 -15.35 -5.26
N LYS A 51 6.05 -15.22 -6.55
CA LYS A 51 5.47 -16.07 -7.60
C LYS A 51 5.81 -17.55 -7.44
N GLU A 52 7.02 -17.90 -7.02
CA GLU A 52 7.38 -19.31 -6.77
C GLU A 52 6.62 -19.85 -5.56
N GLU A 53 6.52 -19.08 -4.47
CA GLU A 53 5.75 -19.46 -3.28
C GLU A 53 4.25 -19.59 -3.55
N MET A 54 3.70 -18.79 -4.47
CA MET A 54 2.31 -18.93 -4.92
C MET A 54 2.06 -20.26 -5.63
N LYS A 55 3.03 -20.77 -6.42
CA LYS A 55 2.87 -22.04 -7.16
C LYS A 55 2.67 -23.23 -6.22
N VAL A 56 3.22 -23.14 -5.01
CA VAL A 56 3.06 -24.16 -3.95
C VAL A 56 1.87 -23.87 -3.02
N GLY A 57 1.02 -22.90 -3.37
CA GLY A 57 -0.28 -22.65 -2.71
C GLY A 57 -0.28 -21.56 -1.65
N SER A 58 0.81 -20.80 -1.47
CA SER A 58 0.86 -19.71 -0.48
C SER A 58 -0.04 -18.54 -0.88
N ARG A 59 -1.16 -18.36 -0.15
CA ARG A 59 -2.04 -17.18 -0.32
C ARG A 59 -1.37 -15.88 0.11
N ASN A 60 -0.50 -15.92 1.11
CA ASN A 60 0.26 -14.75 1.54
C ASN A 60 1.21 -14.27 0.44
N ALA A 61 1.82 -15.21 -0.30
CA ALA A 61 2.68 -14.86 -1.42
C ALA A 61 1.92 -14.13 -2.55
N TYR A 62 0.63 -14.40 -2.74
CA TYR A 62 -0.20 -13.63 -3.67
C TYR A 62 -0.33 -12.15 -3.26
N VAL A 63 -0.56 -11.89 -1.96
CA VAL A 63 -0.63 -10.52 -1.42
C VAL A 63 0.72 -9.82 -1.57
N VAL A 64 1.81 -10.51 -1.25
CA VAL A 64 3.18 -9.98 -1.42
C VAL A 64 3.46 -9.64 -2.88
N ALA A 65 3.09 -10.51 -3.83
CA ALA A 65 3.27 -10.27 -5.25
C ALA A 65 2.47 -9.04 -5.72
N MET A 66 1.21 -8.92 -5.30
CA MET A 66 0.36 -7.77 -5.66
C MET A 66 0.91 -6.45 -5.12
N TYR A 67 1.26 -6.39 -3.83
CA TYR A 67 1.82 -5.19 -3.22
C TYR A 67 3.16 -4.80 -3.88
N THR A 68 4.04 -5.77 -4.09
CA THR A 68 5.36 -5.53 -4.70
C THR A 68 5.24 -4.99 -6.13
N ARG A 69 4.27 -5.49 -6.91
CA ARG A 69 4.08 -5.07 -8.31
C ARG A 69 3.81 -3.58 -8.46
N ALA A 70 3.12 -2.96 -7.49
CA ALA A 70 2.81 -1.52 -7.51
C ALA A 70 4.07 -0.64 -7.44
N PHE A 71 5.17 -1.15 -6.88
CA PHE A 71 6.45 -0.43 -6.73
C PHE A 71 7.48 -0.78 -7.81
N TYR A 72 7.05 -1.32 -8.94
CA TYR A 72 7.95 -1.53 -10.06
C TYR A 72 8.37 -0.19 -10.71
N PRO A 73 9.61 -0.07 -11.21
CA PRO A 73 10.08 1.16 -11.86
C PRO A 73 9.34 1.53 -13.14
N ASP A 74 8.57 0.59 -13.72
CA ASP A 74 7.74 0.83 -14.91
C ASP A 74 6.53 1.74 -14.63
N GLY A 75 6.26 2.02 -13.36
CA GLY A 75 5.21 2.94 -12.93
C GLY A 75 3.80 2.37 -13.02
N CYS A 76 3.64 1.04 -13.10
CA CYS A 76 2.30 0.44 -13.25
C CYS A 76 1.33 0.76 -12.09
N GLY A 77 1.86 1.12 -10.92
CA GLY A 77 1.08 1.52 -9.74
C GLY A 77 0.79 3.02 -9.69
N ASN A 78 1.36 3.83 -10.59
CA ASN A 78 1.17 5.27 -10.63
C ASN A 78 0.02 5.62 -11.59
N PHE A 79 -1.19 5.66 -11.07
CA PHE A 79 -2.39 6.01 -11.84
C PHE A 79 -2.52 7.52 -12.11
N GLU A 80 -1.76 8.37 -11.40
CA GLU A 80 -1.79 9.82 -11.57
C GLU A 80 -1.05 10.28 -12.84
N LYS A 81 -0.03 9.52 -13.24
CA LYS A 81 0.81 9.81 -14.42
C LYS A 81 0.01 9.94 -15.72
N ASP A 82 -1.07 9.19 -15.86
CA ASP A 82 -1.89 9.17 -17.07
C ASP A 82 -2.95 10.29 -17.10
N GLY A 83 -2.97 11.18 -16.09
CA GLY A 83 -3.68 12.47 -16.14
C GLY A 83 -5.21 12.39 -16.08
N GLY A 84 -5.77 11.36 -15.43
CA GLY A 84 -7.20 11.03 -15.54
C GLY A 84 -7.99 10.89 -14.23
N LEU A 85 -7.45 11.30 -13.08
CA LEU A 85 -8.11 11.11 -11.79
C LEU A 85 -9.50 11.74 -11.74
N ALA A 86 -10.46 11.01 -11.19
CA ALA A 86 -11.84 11.46 -11.08
C ALA A 86 -12.13 12.21 -9.77
N ASN A 87 -11.14 12.39 -8.89
CA ASN A 87 -11.28 12.98 -7.56
C ASN A 87 -12.06 14.30 -7.58
N GLU A 88 -11.61 15.29 -8.36
CA GLU A 88 -12.25 16.61 -8.45
C GLU A 88 -13.70 16.52 -8.96
N VAL A 89 -13.93 15.73 -10.02
CA VAL A 89 -15.27 15.58 -10.61
C VAL A 89 -16.25 14.89 -9.66
N LEU A 90 -15.74 14.02 -8.79
CA LEU A 90 -16.52 13.33 -7.76
C LEU A 90 -16.62 14.14 -6.46
N GLY A 91 -15.87 15.23 -6.31
CA GLY A 91 -15.76 16.00 -5.07
C GLY A 91 -15.16 15.19 -3.92
N LEU A 92 -14.23 14.27 -4.21
CA LEU A 92 -13.53 13.52 -3.18
C LEU A 92 -12.59 14.45 -2.40
N PRO A 93 -12.52 14.32 -1.06
CA PRO A 93 -11.63 15.14 -0.26
C PRO A 93 -10.16 14.81 -0.55
N GLU A 94 -9.30 15.79 -0.33
CA GLU A 94 -7.87 15.53 -0.12
C GLU A 94 -7.69 15.00 1.30
N GLU A 95 -6.92 13.92 1.44
CA GLU A 95 -6.66 13.26 2.71
C GLU A 95 -5.28 13.65 3.25
N ASP A 96 -5.17 13.78 4.56
CA ASP A 96 -3.88 14.01 5.22
C ASP A 96 -3.21 12.68 5.58
N LEU A 97 -1.98 12.49 5.10
CA LEU A 97 -1.27 11.22 5.31
C LEU A 97 -1.00 10.94 6.79
N GLU A 98 -0.71 11.97 7.59
CA GLU A 98 -0.39 11.79 9.00
C GLU A 98 -1.65 11.45 9.81
N GLU A 99 -2.78 12.11 9.52
CA GLU A 99 -4.08 11.79 10.11
C GLU A 99 -4.50 10.33 9.79
N CYS A 100 -4.39 9.92 8.52
CA CYS A 100 -4.67 8.54 8.13
C CYS A 100 -3.71 7.55 8.81
N THR A 101 -2.43 7.90 8.93
CA THR A 101 -1.43 7.06 9.60
C THR A 101 -1.69 6.95 11.10
N GLN A 102 -2.10 8.03 11.77
CA GLN A 102 -2.56 8.02 13.17
C GLN A 102 -3.74 7.06 13.35
N GLY A 103 -4.70 7.10 12.43
CA GLY A 103 -5.82 6.16 12.37
C GLY A 103 -5.34 4.71 12.29
N ALA A 104 -4.44 4.41 11.35
CA ALA A 104 -3.89 3.06 11.16
C ALA A 104 -3.13 2.55 12.39
N VAL A 105 -2.28 3.39 13.00
CA VAL A 105 -1.54 3.06 14.23
C VAL A 105 -2.50 2.77 15.39
N ARG A 106 -3.53 3.62 15.57
CA ARG A 106 -4.57 3.39 16.58
C ARG A 106 -5.26 2.05 16.36
N MET A 107 -5.70 1.76 15.13
CA MET A 107 -6.39 0.51 14.80
C MET A 107 -5.51 -0.73 15.05
N ALA A 108 -4.20 -0.62 14.80
CA ALA A 108 -3.25 -1.68 15.12
C ALA A 108 -3.12 -1.89 16.63
N ALA A 109 -3.02 -0.80 17.41
CA ALA A 109 -2.90 -0.84 18.87
C ALA A 109 -4.17 -1.35 19.57
N THR A 110 -5.36 -1.06 19.03
CA THR A 110 -6.65 -1.48 19.59
C THR A 110 -7.12 -2.84 19.06
N GLY A 111 -6.44 -3.41 18.06
CA GLY A 111 -6.84 -4.67 17.42
C GLY A 111 -7.99 -4.55 16.42
N GLU A 112 -8.43 -3.32 16.09
CA GLU A 112 -9.46 -3.04 15.07
C GLU A 112 -8.98 -3.34 13.65
N ALA A 113 -7.66 -3.28 13.39
CA ALA A 113 -7.06 -3.54 12.08
C ALA A 113 -7.12 -5.02 11.63
N GLY A 114 -7.82 -5.88 12.38
CA GLY A 114 -7.72 -7.34 12.31
C GLY A 114 -8.19 -7.98 11.01
N TYR A 115 -7.33 -8.02 9.99
CA TYR A 115 -7.20 -9.22 9.17
C TYR A 115 -6.27 -10.18 9.94
N LYS A 116 -6.86 -11.17 10.63
CA LYS A 116 -6.09 -12.30 11.16
C LYS A 116 -5.51 -13.05 9.96
N LEU A 117 -4.27 -12.75 9.58
CA LEU A 117 -3.54 -13.56 8.62
C LEU A 117 -3.54 -14.99 9.18
N ALA A 118 -4.16 -15.92 8.46
CA ALA A 118 -4.25 -17.32 8.87
C ALA A 118 -2.87 -17.83 9.29
N GLY A 119 -2.68 -18.08 10.58
CA GLY A 119 -1.36 -18.28 11.17
C GLY A 119 -1.33 -18.41 12.69
N ASP A 120 -2.39 -18.04 13.41
CA ASP A 120 -2.62 -18.56 14.76
C ASP A 120 -3.04 -20.04 14.66
N VAL A 121 -2.07 -20.90 14.38
CA VAL A 121 -2.16 -22.33 14.67
C VAL A 121 -1.36 -22.53 15.94
N GLN A 122 -2.09 -22.89 17.00
CA GLN A 122 -1.52 -23.45 18.24
C GLN A 122 -0.60 -24.64 17.97
#